data_AF-A0A015MJC4-F1
#
_entry.id   AF-A0A015MJC4-F1
#
_cell.length_a   1.000
_cell.length_b   1.000
_cell.length_c   1.000
_cell.angle_alpha   90.00
_cell.angle_beta   90.00
_cell.angle_gamma   90.00
#
_symmetry.space_group_name_H-M   'P 1'
#
loop_
_entity.id
_entity.type
_entity.pdbx_description
1 polymer ?
#
loop_
_entity_poly.entity_id
_entity_poly.type
_entity_poly.pdbx_seq_one_letter_code
_entity_poly.pdbx_strand_id
1 'polypeptide(L)'
;MISAFLCPCHGLLRLSNEQLQENPHIKNKEAFVICSIQTDGYWKSEHMLDQLVHQAIPIFEILHPGCVGVFCFDQSTNHNAMAADALIATRMNLSPGGAQPKMRDGWYIDKNGEKQTQLMGIKQVLTERNLWPEKSIRLMCEQCSGK
;
A
#
# COMPACT_ATOMS: atom_id res chain seq x y z
N MET A 1 -6.84 -10.75 -1.78
CA MET A 1 -6.73 -11.04 -3.22
C MET A 1 -7.98 -10.51 -3.88
N ILE A 2 -7.85 -9.81 -5.00
CA ILE A 2 -9.01 -9.44 -5.82
C ILE A 2 -8.99 -10.36 -7.01
N SER A 3 -9.98 -11.25 -7.12
CA SER A 3 -10.04 -12.18 -8.24
C SER A 3 -10.61 -11.49 -9.47
N ALA A 4 -11.70 -10.72 -9.34
CA ALA A 4 -12.42 -10.14 -10.46
C ALA A 4 -13.00 -8.77 -10.15
N PHE A 5 -13.29 -8.00 -11.21
CA PHE A 5 -14.03 -6.75 -11.16
C PHE A 5 -15.44 -6.95 -11.71
N LEU A 6 -16.44 -6.54 -10.94
CA LEU A 6 -17.85 -6.66 -11.32
C LEU A 6 -18.46 -5.27 -11.51
N CYS A 7 -19.25 -5.12 -12.57
CA CYS A 7 -20.08 -3.96 -12.86
C CYS A 7 -21.56 -4.35 -12.71
N PRO A 8 -22.39 -3.54 -12.03
CA PRO A 8 -23.80 -3.86 -11.82
C PRO A 8 -24.63 -4.09 -13.10
N CYS A 9 -24.23 -3.50 -14.24
CA CYS A 9 -25.03 -3.55 -15.46
C CYS A 9 -24.78 -4.79 -16.34
N HIS A 10 -23.60 -5.40 -16.26
CA HIS A 10 -23.22 -6.55 -17.13
C HIS A 10 -22.42 -7.64 -16.41
N GLY A 11 -22.22 -7.51 -15.11
CA GLY A 11 -21.50 -8.50 -14.31
C GLY A 11 -19.99 -8.36 -14.49
N LEU A 12 -19.32 -9.40 -14.97
CA LEU A 12 -17.86 -9.41 -15.06
C LEU A 12 -17.36 -8.33 -16.04
N LEU A 13 -16.40 -7.52 -15.59
CA LEU A 13 -15.76 -6.50 -16.42
C LEU A 13 -14.88 -7.18 -17.50
N ARG A 14 -15.46 -7.35 -18.69
CA ARG A 14 -14.84 -8.04 -19.83
C ARG A 14 -15.24 -7.42 -21.17
N LEU A 15 -14.32 -7.44 -22.11
CA LEU A 15 -14.57 -7.06 -23.51
C LEU A 15 -15.13 -8.24 -24.30
N SER A 16 -15.90 -7.92 -25.34
CA SER A 16 -16.16 -8.84 -26.45
C SER A 16 -14.91 -9.06 -27.31
N ASN A 17 -14.92 -10.09 -28.16
CA ASN A 17 -13.79 -10.36 -29.05
C ASN A 17 -13.59 -9.24 -30.07
N GLU A 18 -14.69 -8.65 -30.55
CA GLU A 18 -14.71 -7.54 -31.48
C GLU A 18 -14.08 -6.29 -30.83
N GLN A 19 -14.51 -5.94 -29.60
CA GLN A 19 -13.92 -4.83 -28.86
C GLN A 19 -12.44 -5.04 -28.55
N LEU A 20 -11.99 -6.27 -28.28
CA LEU A 20 -10.58 -6.56 -28.07
C LEU A 20 -9.76 -6.36 -29.36
N GLN A 21 -10.30 -6.78 -30.51
CA GLN A 21 -9.63 -6.57 -31.81
C GLN A 21 -9.49 -5.08 -32.14
N GLU A 22 -10.49 -4.27 -31.80
CA GLU A 22 -10.45 -2.81 -31.97
C GLU A 22 -9.49 -2.12 -30.99
N ASN A 23 -9.16 -2.78 -29.88
CA ASN A 23 -8.31 -2.25 -28.80
C ASN A 23 -7.07 -3.13 -28.55
N PRO A 24 -6.15 -3.26 -29.52
CA PRO A 24 -5.01 -4.19 -29.45
C PRO A 24 -3.99 -3.85 -28.36
N HIS A 25 -4.08 -2.67 -27.76
CA HIS A 25 -3.28 -2.27 -26.60
C HIS A 25 -3.70 -2.98 -25.32
N ILE A 26 -4.93 -3.54 -25.28
CA ILE A 26 -5.43 -4.36 -24.18
C ILE A 26 -4.99 -5.80 -24.39
N LYS A 27 -4.16 -6.33 -23.47
CA LYS A 27 -3.60 -7.67 -23.60
C LYS A 27 -4.60 -8.78 -23.29
N ASN A 28 -5.50 -8.54 -22.33
CA ASN A 28 -6.42 -9.54 -21.83
C ASN A 28 -7.86 -9.03 -21.94
N LYS A 29 -8.77 -9.87 -22.46
CA LYS A 29 -10.20 -9.55 -22.58
C LYS A 29 -10.90 -9.35 -21.24
N GLU A 30 -10.38 -9.91 -20.15
CA GLU A 30 -11.02 -9.97 -18.84
C GLU A 30 -10.11 -9.33 -17.80
N ALA A 31 -10.70 -8.54 -16.89
CA ALA A 31 -9.99 -7.96 -15.76
C ALA A 31 -9.75 -8.99 -14.63
N PHE A 32 -9.36 -10.22 -14.94
CA PHE A 32 -9.12 -11.30 -13.96
C PHE A 32 -7.67 -11.78 -14.04
N VAL A 33 -7.10 -12.16 -12.89
CA VAL A 33 -5.77 -12.80 -12.80
C VAL A 33 -5.86 -14.04 -11.93
N ILE A 34 -5.46 -15.20 -12.47
CA ILE A 34 -4.95 -16.33 -11.67
C ILE A 34 -3.49 -16.04 -11.45
N CYS A 35 -3.11 -15.61 -10.24
CA CYS A 35 -1.72 -15.74 -9.83
C CYS A 35 -1.49 -17.19 -9.43
N SER A 36 -0.61 -17.88 -10.14
CA SER A 36 -0.13 -19.17 -9.68
C SER A 36 0.97 -18.93 -8.65
N ILE A 37 0.80 -19.47 -7.44
CA ILE A 37 1.79 -19.36 -6.36
C ILE A 37 3.16 -19.91 -6.81
N GLN A 38 3.17 -20.85 -7.76
CA GLN A 38 4.39 -21.50 -8.26
C GLN A 38 5.15 -20.65 -9.28
N THR A 39 4.49 -19.77 -10.03
CA THR A 39 5.14 -18.97 -11.10
C THR A 39 5.27 -17.51 -10.72
N ASP A 40 4.27 -16.95 -10.01
CA ASP A 40 4.14 -15.51 -9.78
C ASP A 40 4.37 -15.14 -8.31
N GLY A 41 4.56 -16.15 -7.45
CA GLY A 41 4.72 -15.99 -6.01
C GLY A 41 3.43 -15.60 -5.29
N TYR A 42 3.59 -15.04 -4.08
CA TYR A 42 2.45 -14.59 -3.27
C TYR A 42 1.85 -13.30 -3.81
N TRP A 43 0.52 -13.22 -3.79
CA TRP A 43 -0.21 -12.00 -4.12
C TRP A 43 0.16 -10.85 -3.18
N LYS A 44 0.56 -9.70 -3.74
CA LYS A 44 0.87 -8.46 -3.01
C LYS A 44 -0.08 -7.34 -3.40
N SER A 45 -0.07 -6.27 -2.62
CA SER A 45 -0.90 -5.09 -2.89
C SER A 45 -0.58 -4.41 -4.22
N GLU A 46 0.69 -4.45 -4.63
CA GLU A 46 1.18 -3.96 -5.91
C GLU A 46 0.51 -4.66 -7.10
N HIS A 47 0.26 -5.97 -7.01
CA HIS A 47 -0.42 -6.70 -8.08
C HIS A 47 -1.87 -6.25 -8.27
N MET A 48 -2.55 -5.85 -7.19
CA MET A 48 -3.89 -5.29 -7.28
C MET A 48 -3.88 -3.93 -7.99
N LEU A 49 -2.93 -3.06 -7.64
CA LEU A 49 -2.77 -1.76 -8.29
C LEU A 49 -2.46 -1.91 -9.78
N ASP A 50 -1.54 -2.81 -10.12
CA ASP A 50 -1.18 -3.13 -11.49
C ASP A 50 -2.41 -3.61 -12.30
N GLN A 51 -3.18 -4.55 -11.75
CA GLN A 51 -4.41 -5.03 -12.37
C GLN A 51 -5.48 -3.93 -12.53
N LEU A 52 -5.66 -3.09 -11.51
CA LEU A 52 -6.62 -1.98 -11.56
C LEU A 52 -6.25 -0.97 -12.66
N VAL A 53 -5.00 -0.53 -12.66
CA VAL A 53 -4.51 0.53 -13.56
C VAL A 53 -4.34 0.04 -14.99
N HIS A 54 -3.82 -1.16 -15.19
CA HIS A 54 -3.43 -1.64 -16.51
C HIS A 54 -4.46 -2.58 -17.17
N GLN A 55 -5.50 -3.01 -16.45
CA GLN A 55 -6.56 -3.85 -17.03
C GLN A 55 -7.96 -3.32 -16.73
N ALA A 56 -8.33 -3.17 -15.46
CA ALA A 56 -9.72 -2.87 -15.11
C ALA A 56 -10.17 -1.48 -15.58
N ILE A 57 -9.36 -0.44 -15.35
CA ILE A 57 -9.68 0.92 -15.80
C ILE A 57 -9.80 0.99 -17.33
N PRO A 58 -8.81 0.51 -18.13
CA PRO A 58 -8.93 0.53 -19.58
C PRO A 58 -10.16 -0.22 -20.12
N ILE A 59 -10.47 -1.41 -19.57
CA ILE A 59 -11.65 -2.17 -19.97
C ILE A 59 -12.93 -1.39 -19.61
N PHE A 60 -12.98 -0.75 -18.44
CA PHE A 60 -14.10 0.08 -18.04
C PHE A 60 -14.32 1.26 -19.00
N GLU A 61 -13.25 1.97 -19.38
CA GLU A 61 -13.32 3.13 -20.28
C GLU A 61 -13.86 2.74 -21.67
N ILE A 62 -13.51 1.56 -22.18
CA ILE A 62 -14.05 1.03 -23.44
C ILE A 62 -15.53 0.67 -23.31
N LEU A 63 -15.93 0.03 -22.21
CA LEU A 63 -17.32 -0.40 -22.00
C LEU A 63 -18.26 0.77 -21.63
N HIS A 64 -17.72 1.83 -21.06
CA HIS A 64 -18.47 2.98 -20.54
C HIS A 64 -17.84 4.31 -20.94
N PRO A 65 -17.81 4.64 -22.24
CA PRO A 65 -17.19 5.87 -22.72
C PRO A 65 -17.86 7.11 -22.12
N GLY A 66 -17.05 8.00 -21.55
CA GLY A 66 -17.52 9.24 -20.93
C GLY A 66 -18.09 9.08 -19.51
N CYS A 67 -18.06 7.89 -18.93
CA CYS A 67 -18.50 7.64 -17.55
C CYS A 67 -17.34 7.75 -16.55
N VAL A 68 -17.67 8.07 -15.30
CA VAL A 68 -16.73 7.99 -14.17
C VAL A 68 -16.94 6.66 -13.44
N GLY A 69 -15.89 5.84 -13.39
CA GLY A 69 -15.91 4.56 -12.68
C GLY A 69 -15.61 4.73 -11.19
N VAL A 70 -16.44 4.14 -10.33
CA VAL A 70 -16.18 4.01 -8.89
C VAL A 70 -15.90 2.54 -8.58
N PHE A 71 -14.67 2.25 -8.18
CA PHE A 71 -14.24 0.89 -7.82
C PHE A 71 -14.26 0.72 -6.30
N CYS A 72 -15.15 -0.14 -5.83
CA CYS A 72 -15.28 -0.48 -4.41
C CYS A 72 -14.63 -1.84 -4.14
N PHE A 73 -13.84 -1.92 -3.08
CA PHE A 73 -13.14 -3.13 -2.67
C PHE A 73 -13.59 -3.52 -1.26
N ASP A 74 -14.05 -4.75 -1.08
CA ASP A 74 -14.37 -5.30 0.23
C ASP A 74 -13.26 -6.26 0.71
N GLN A 75 -13.02 -6.24 2.03
CA GLN A 75 -12.21 -7.24 2.76
C GLN A 75 -10.84 -7.59 2.16
N SER A 76 -10.25 -6.70 1.37
CA SER A 76 -8.92 -6.93 0.82
C SER A 76 -7.88 -6.58 1.89
N THR A 77 -6.93 -7.49 2.18
CA THR A 77 -5.79 -7.17 3.06
C THR A 77 -4.94 -6.01 2.54
N ASN A 78 -5.15 -5.60 1.28
CA ASN A 78 -4.66 -4.37 0.68
C ASN A 78 -5.03 -3.10 1.45
N HIS A 79 -6.09 -3.08 2.25
CA HIS A 79 -6.39 -1.90 3.09
C HIS A 79 -5.30 -1.62 4.13
N ASN A 80 -4.49 -2.62 4.48
CA ASN A 80 -3.33 -2.48 5.37
C ASN A 80 -2.02 -2.29 4.60
N ALA A 81 -2.06 -2.14 3.27
CA ALA A 81 -0.88 -1.87 2.47
C ALA A 81 -0.35 -0.47 2.81
N MET A 82 0.89 -0.43 3.26
CA MET A 82 1.61 0.80 3.55
C MET A 82 2.62 1.04 2.43
N ALA A 83 2.93 2.30 2.14
CA ALA A 83 3.99 2.63 1.19
C ALA A 83 5.32 1.96 1.58
N ALA A 84 6.16 1.64 0.60
CA ALA A 84 7.44 0.97 0.85
C ALA A 84 8.35 1.76 1.81
N ASP A 85 8.23 3.09 1.79
CA ASP A 85 8.92 4.04 2.66
C ASP A 85 8.05 4.54 3.84
N ALA A 86 6.90 3.93 4.11
CA ALA A 86 6.02 4.41 5.18
C ALA A 86 6.69 4.31 6.57
N LEU A 87 6.40 5.30 7.43
CA LEU A 87 6.80 5.29 8.83
C LEU A 87 5.95 4.29 9.60
N ILE A 88 6.48 3.07 9.79
CA ILE A 88 5.80 1.97 10.47
C ILE A 88 6.50 1.74 11.81
N ALA A 89 5.82 2.03 12.92
CA ALA A 89 6.41 2.00 14.26
C ALA A 89 7.08 0.65 14.61
N THR A 90 6.51 -0.48 14.17
CA THR A 90 7.08 -1.82 14.40
C THR A 90 8.37 -2.09 13.63
N ARG A 91 8.69 -1.27 12.64
CA ARG A 91 9.91 -1.34 11.81
C ARG A 91 10.92 -0.23 12.11
N MET A 92 10.55 0.71 12.97
CA MET A 92 11.39 1.83 13.34
C MET A 92 12.35 1.45 14.46
N ASN A 93 13.57 1.96 14.37
CA ASN A 93 14.53 1.86 15.47
C ASN A 93 14.14 2.80 16.61
N LEU A 94 14.64 2.51 17.81
CA LEU A 94 14.45 3.38 18.96
C LEU A 94 15.07 4.77 18.72
N SER A 95 16.30 4.76 18.21
CA SER A 95 17.07 5.95 17.84
C SER A 95 17.08 6.13 16.33
N PRO A 96 17.23 7.37 15.82
CA PRO A 96 17.46 7.62 14.40
C PRO A 96 18.70 6.87 13.88
N GLY A 97 18.59 6.26 12.70
CA GLY A 97 19.73 5.66 11.99
C GLY A 97 19.97 4.18 12.30
N GLY A 98 21.22 3.74 12.09
CA GLY A 98 21.61 2.33 12.15
C GLY A 98 21.06 1.50 10.99
N ALA A 99 21.04 0.18 11.15
CA ALA A 99 20.36 -0.73 10.23
C ALA A 99 18.84 -0.61 10.43
N GLN A 100 18.21 0.30 9.70
CA GLN A 100 16.75 0.44 9.62
C GLN A 100 16.29 0.27 8.17
N PRO A 101 15.06 -0.21 7.94
CA PRO A 101 14.46 -0.19 6.62
C PRO A 101 14.42 1.24 6.04
N LYS A 102 14.47 1.37 4.71
CA LYS A 102 14.30 2.66 4.05
C LYS A 102 12.91 3.20 4.39
N MET A 103 12.86 4.28 5.15
CA MET A 103 11.63 4.97 5.56
C MET A 103 11.72 6.44 5.18
N ARG A 104 10.58 7.09 5.05
CA ARG A 104 10.46 8.51 4.70
C ARG A 104 10.99 9.36 5.84
N ASP A 105 11.84 10.33 5.50
CA ASP A 105 12.33 11.29 6.48
C ASP A 105 11.17 12.10 7.06
N GLY A 106 11.23 12.36 8.37
CA GLY A 106 10.35 13.34 8.99
C GLY A 106 11.02 14.70 9.06
N TRP A 107 10.33 15.64 9.68
CA TRP A 107 10.83 16.99 9.86
C TRP A 107 10.29 17.61 11.14
N TYR A 108 11.05 18.54 11.70
CA TYR A 108 10.65 19.36 12.84
C TYR A 108 11.09 20.82 12.62
N ILE A 109 10.54 21.73 13.41
CA ILE A 109 10.98 23.13 13.46
C ILE A 109 11.93 23.28 14.65
N ASP A 110 13.15 23.74 14.40
CA ASP A 110 14.13 23.95 15.45
C ASP A 110 13.87 25.23 16.26
N LYS A 111 14.71 25.47 17.27
CA LYS A 111 14.64 26.66 18.14
C LYS A 111 14.81 27.99 17.39
N ASN A 112 15.37 27.97 16.18
CA ASN A 112 15.55 29.14 15.33
C ASN A 112 14.36 29.34 14.36
N GLY A 113 13.37 28.43 14.38
CA GLY A 113 12.24 28.47 13.46
C GLY A 113 12.51 27.80 12.11
N GLU A 114 13.64 27.10 11.94
CA GLU A 114 14.01 26.48 10.67
C GLU A 114 13.53 25.03 10.59
N LYS A 115 13.10 24.61 9.39
CA LYS A 115 12.67 23.24 9.14
C LYS A 115 13.88 22.34 8.95
N GLN A 116 14.04 21.38 9.86
CA GLN A 116 15.10 20.38 9.81
C GLN A 116 14.51 19.02 9.39
N THR A 117 15.12 18.39 8.39
CA THR A 117 14.77 17.04 7.93
C THR A 117 15.63 16.02 8.68
N GLN A 118 15.04 14.91 9.10
CA GLN A 118 15.78 13.87 9.83
C GLN A 118 15.22 12.47 9.63
N LEU A 119 16.08 11.48 9.87
CA LEU A 119 15.68 10.10 10.03
C LEU A 119 14.84 9.93 11.29
N MET A 120 13.80 9.11 11.22
CA MET A 120 12.88 8.94 12.34
C MET A 120 13.27 7.75 13.22
N GLY A 121 13.34 8.00 14.53
CA GLY A 121 13.38 6.97 15.57
C GLY A 121 12.20 7.13 16.52
N ILE A 122 11.74 6.03 17.13
CA ILE A 122 10.57 6.02 18.03
C ILE A 122 10.75 7.04 19.16
N LYS A 123 11.94 7.11 19.77
CA LYS A 123 12.22 8.04 20.87
C LYS A 123 12.08 9.49 20.43
N GLN A 124 12.60 9.83 19.25
CA GLN A 124 12.55 11.18 18.71
C GLN A 124 11.10 11.62 18.46
N VAL A 125 10.34 10.77 17.76
CA VAL A 125 8.90 10.99 17.48
C VAL A 125 8.10 11.26 18.76
N LEU A 126 8.35 10.47 19.80
CA LEU A 126 7.63 10.61 21.07
C LEU A 126 8.10 11.84 21.85
N THR A 127 9.38 12.18 21.81
CA THR A 127 9.92 13.37 22.47
C THR A 127 9.33 14.64 21.87
N GLU A 128 9.29 14.75 20.55
CA GLU A 128 8.70 15.90 19.84
C GLU A 128 7.22 16.11 20.16
N ARG A 129 6.50 15.04 20.49
CA ARG A 129 5.08 15.07 20.84
C ARG A 129 4.81 15.20 22.33
N ASN A 130 5.84 15.36 23.17
CA ASN A 130 5.74 15.32 24.63
C ASN A 130 5.10 14.02 25.16
N LEU A 131 5.30 12.90 24.46
CA LEU A 131 4.79 11.57 24.80
C LEU A 131 5.89 10.63 25.32
N TRP A 132 7.16 11.08 25.32
CA TRP A 132 8.25 10.28 25.86
C TRP A 132 8.21 10.30 27.40
N PRO A 133 8.15 9.14 28.07
CA PRO A 133 8.06 9.08 29.53
C PRO A 133 9.37 9.55 30.20
N GLU A 134 9.26 10.29 31.30
CA GLU A 134 10.42 10.78 32.08
C GLU A 134 11.34 9.64 32.54
N LYS A 135 10.75 8.50 32.92
CA LYS A 135 11.50 7.31 33.38
C LYS A 135 12.02 6.44 32.23
N SER A 136 11.97 6.92 30.98
CA SER A 136 12.24 6.16 29.77
C SER A 136 11.32 4.95 29.59
N ILE A 137 11.35 4.33 28.41
CA ILE A 137 10.64 3.08 28.13
C ILE A 137 11.53 1.92 28.58
N ARG A 138 10.95 0.95 29.29
CA ARG A 138 11.62 -0.32 29.57
C ARG A 138 11.51 -1.21 28.33
N LEU A 139 12.67 -1.53 27.73
CA LEU A 139 12.75 -2.44 26.58
C LEU A 139 12.59 -3.92 26.99
N MET A 140 12.59 -4.21 28.29
CA MET A 140 12.39 -5.54 28.85
C MET A 140 11.01 -5.61 29.50
N CYS A 141 10.20 -6.55 29.02
CA CYS A 141 8.96 -6.92 29.69
C CYS A 141 9.32 -7.78 30.91
N GLU A 142 8.94 -7.33 32.13
CA GLU A 142 9.21 -8.06 33.38
C GLU A 142 8.62 -9.48 33.38
N GLN A 143 7.54 -9.70 32.60
CA GLN A 143 6.91 -11.01 32.45
C GLN A 143 7.65 -11.92 31.46
N CYS A 144 8.50 -11.37 30.59
CA CYS A 144 9.26 -12.11 29.58
C CYS A 144 10.72 -12.34 29.96
N SER A 145 11.23 -11.72 31.03
CA SER A 145 12.64 -11.79 31.46
C SER A 145 13.05 -13.10 32.16
N GLY A 146 12.25 -14.16 32.06
CA GLY A 146 12.48 -15.45 32.74
C GLY A 146 12.11 -16.70 31.93
N LYS A 147 12.10 -16.61 30.59
CA LYS A 147 12.00 -17.78 29.71
C LYS A 147 13.26 -17.90 28.86
#